data_AF-A0A841I2L0-F1
#
_entry.id   AF-A0A841I2L0-F1
#
_cell.length_a   1.000
_cell.length_b   1.000
_cell.length_c   1.000
_cell.angle_alpha   90.00
_cell.angle_beta   90.00
_cell.angle_gamma   90.00
#
_symmetry.space_group_name_H-M   'P 1'
#
loop_
_entity.id
_entity.type
_entity.pdbx_description
1 polymer ?
#
loop_
_entity_poly.entity_id
_entity_poly.type
_entity_poly.pdbx_seq_one_letter_code
_entity_poly.pdbx_strand_id
1 'polypeptide(L)'
;MPSTSLRAARFRIALAAVLFGLTTGLAQVSGDYLMKVSPSAERVTVRVNERQISFSSRRIALTSIRSYLNPGRNNIRIYWRNLERAGDVSILRASSVGREVLFHYPLAPGVQPRSGTTAFTVVVDPQQTDAQRGRMNVNMTGGFLSVTINGNNLGDYPGTTERDIGRYLQRGQNTIRIAWSKEYGVSLPVGTLVVSYGTPLREVFRWNTDLISRLQGEQTFNFEIP
;
A
#
# COMPACT_ATOMS: atom_id res chain seq x y z
N MET A 1 -45.33 10.72 23.51
CA MET A 1 -44.48 10.53 22.33
C MET A 1 -43.10 11.11 22.63
N PRO A 2 -42.07 10.31 22.94
CA PRO A 2 -40.71 10.82 23.09
C PRO A 2 -39.91 10.60 21.80
N SER A 3 -39.24 11.66 21.36
CA SER A 3 -38.36 11.72 20.19
C SER A 3 -37.02 11.05 20.49
N THR A 4 -36.69 10.00 19.75
CA THR A 4 -35.37 9.36 19.76
C THR A 4 -34.41 10.16 18.86
N SER A 5 -33.53 10.93 19.49
CA SER A 5 -32.41 11.58 18.80
C SER A 5 -31.32 10.55 18.48
N LEU A 6 -31.07 10.34 17.19
CA LEU A 6 -29.94 9.57 16.68
C LEU A 6 -28.65 10.35 16.95
N ARG A 7 -27.92 9.95 18.00
CA ARG A 7 -26.53 10.39 18.20
C ARG A 7 -25.65 9.71 17.15
N ALA A 8 -25.23 10.48 16.15
CA ALA A 8 -24.16 10.10 15.24
C ALA A 8 -22.85 9.95 16.02
N ALA A 9 -22.44 8.70 16.26
CA ALA A 9 -21.14 8.38 16.82
C ALA A 9 -20.06 8.73 15.78
N ARG A 10 -19.42 9.89 15.97
CA ARG A 10 -18.22 10.27 15.22
C ARG A 10 -17.06 9.38 15.67
N PHE A 11 -16.86 8.26 14.98
CA PHE A 11 -15.64 7.46 15.08
C PHE A 11 -14.47 8.28 14.50
N ARG A 12 -13.70 8.91 15.39
CA ARG A 12 -12.38 9.44 15.06
C ARG A 12 -11.42 8.25 15.05
N ILE A 13 -11.10 7.73 13.88
CA ILE A 13 -9.97 6.81 13.71
C ILE A 13 -8.72 7.64 13.96
N ALA A 14 -8.12 7.46 15.13
CA ALA A 14 -6.80 7.97 15.42
C ALA A 14 -5.81 7.25 14.49
N LEU A 15 -5.34 7.96 13.47
CA LEU A 15 -4.24 7.54 12.62
C LEU A 15 -3.00 7.50 13.52
N ALA A 16 -2.62 6.30 13.97
CA ALA A 16 -1.38 6.10 14.70
C ALA A 16 -0.22 6.32 13.73
N ALA A 17 0.23 7.56 13.62
CA ALA A 17 1.50 7.92 13.05
C ALA A 17 2.60 7.35 13.95
N VAL A 18 2.94 6.09 13.73
CA VAL A 18 4.10 5.45 14.36
C VAL A 18 5.33 5.90 13.57
N LEU A 19 5.76 7.13 13.84
CA LEU A 19 7.11 7.60 13.55
C LEU A 19 8.05 6.90 14.54
N PHE A 20 8.73 5.83 14.11
CA PHE A 20 9.89 5.33 14.83
C PHE A 20 11.14 6.08 14.38
N GLY A 21 11.55 7.05 15.20
CA GLY A 21 12.92 7.48 15.28
C GLY A 21 13.77 6.38 15.92
N LEU A 22 14.66 5.78 15.14
CA LEU A 22 15.84 5.07 15.61
C LEU A 22 16.99 5.46 14.68
N THR A 23 17.64 6.56 15.02
CA THR A 23 18.96 6.90 14.50
C THR A 23 19.99 6.24 15.40
N THR A 24 20.73 5.26 14.86
CA THR A 24 22.18 5.05 15.06
C THR A 24 22.62 3.74 14.41
N GLY A 25 23.51 3.84 13.43
CA GLY A 25 24.60 2.87 13.27
C GLY A 25 24.36 1.54 12.56
N LEU A 26 23.27 1.33 11.81
CA LEU A 26 23.24 0.25 10.83
C LEU A 26 23.72 0.81 9.49
N ALA A 27 24.87 0.31 9.02
CA ALA A 27 25.31 0.52 7.64
C ALA A 27 24.11 0.29 6.73
N GLN A 28 23.75 1.31 5.96
CA GLN A 28 22.55 1.35 5.15
C GLN A 28 22.72 0.32 4.03
N VAL A 29 22.27 -0.92 4.27
CA VAL A 29 22.27 -1.98 3.27
C VAL A 29 21.24 -1.58 2.21
N SER A 30 21.72 -0.88 1.18
CA SER A 30 20.93 -0.54 0.02
C SER A 30 20.44 -1.84 -0.62
N GLY A 31 19.13 -2.03 -0.72
CA GLY A 31 18.52 -3.12 -1.48
C GLY A 31 17.92 -4.24 -0.64
N ASP A 32 17.83 -4.09 0.67
CA ASP A 32 17.11 -5.03 1.51
C ASP A 32 15.60 -4.78 1.50
N TYR A 33 14.87 -5.88 1.34
CA TYR A 33 13.41 -5.92 1.39
C TYR A 33 12.99 -6.60 2.68
N LEU A 34 12.21 -5.89 3.49
CA LEU A 34 11.74 -6.36 4.79
C LEU A 34 10.22 -6.49 4.76
N MET A 35 9.71 -7.62 5.23
CA MET A 35 8.30 -7.78 5.55
C MET A 35 8.10 -7.49 7.03
N LYS A 36 7.25 -6.52 7.34
CA LYS A 36 6.73 -6.26 8.67
C LYS A 36 5.34 -6.90 8.79
N VAL A 37 5.13 -7.66 9.86
CA VAL A 37 3.81 -8.15 10.25
C VAL A 37 3.51 -7.68 11.67
N SER A 38 2.53 -6.80 11.82
CA SER A 38 2.00 -6.42 13.12
C SER A 38 0.89 -7.37 13.53
N PRO A 39 0.88 -7.82 14.79
CA PRO A 39 0.06 -8.93 15.23
C PRO A 39 -1.41 -8.51 15.35
N SER A 40 -2.24 -8.95 14.42
CA SER A 40 -3.69 -8.69 14.39
C SER A 40 -4.53 -9.93 14.68
N ALA A 41 -3.97 -11.11 14.40
CA ALA A 41 -4.67 -12.39 14.38
C ALA A 41 -3.88 -13.49 15.10
N GLU A 42 -4.53 -14.60 15.46
CA GLU A 42 -3.87 -15.80 16.03
C GLU A 42 -2.76 -16.33 15.10
N ARG A 43 -3.03 -16.30 13.80
CA ARG A 43 -2.06 -16.67 12.77
C ARG A 43 -2.22 -15.78 11.56
N VAL A 44 -1.10 -15.27 11.06
CA VAL A 44 -0.98 -14.64 9.74
C VAL A 44 0.01 -15.46 8.93
N THR A 45 -0.34 -15.82 7.71
CA THR A 45 0.56 -16.50 6.77
C THR A 45 0.64 -15.67 5.50
N VAL A 46 1.85 -15.34 5.09
CA VAL A 46 2.10 -14.58 3.87
C VAL A 46 2.84 -15.47 2.90
N ARG A 47 2.26 -15.67 1.72
CA ARG A 47 2.89 -16.33 0.59
C ARG A 47 3.38 -15.26 -0.38
N VAL A 48 4.67 -15.27 -0.67
CA VAL A 48 5.32 -14.41 -1.66
C VAL A 48 5.76 -15.32 -2.80
N ASN A 49 5.10 -15.20 -3.95
CA ASN A 49 5.23 -16.12 -5.08
C ASN A 49 4.95 -17.57 -4.63
N GLU A 50 5.98 -18.43 -4.63
CA GLU A 50 5.87 -19.84 -4.23
C GLU A 50 6.27 -20.09 -2.77
N ARG A 51 6.86 -19.09 -2.10
CA ARG A 51 7.41 -19.24 -0.75
C ARG A 51 6.43 -18.75 0.29
N GLN A 52 6.40 -19.42 1.44
CA GLN A 52 5.48 -19.11 2.53
C GLN A 52 6.23 -18.73 3.80
N ILE A 53 5.69 -17.78 4.55
CA ILE A 53 6.14 -17.39 5.89
C ILE A 53 4.91 -17.33 6.80
N SER A 54 4.98 -17.95 7.97
CA SER A 54 3.89 -17.97 8.94
C SER A 54 4.31 -17.26 10.24
N PHE A 55 3.39 -16.48 10.78
CA PHE A 55 3.54 -15.68 11.97
C PHE A 55 2.42 -16.07 12.94
N SER A 56 2.79 -16.51 14.14
CA SER A 56 1.84 -16.93 15.19
C SER A 56 2.11 -16.25 16.53
N SER A 57 2.87 -15.14 16.52
CA SER A 57 3.23 -14.42 17.73
C SER A 57 2.37 -13.17 17.92
N ARG A 58 2.13 -12.78 19.18
CA ARG A 58 1.47 -11.51 19.54
C ARG A 58 2.39 -10.29 19.43
N ARG A 59 3.58 -10.41 18.81
CA ARG A 59 4.58 -9.34 18.66
C ARG A 59 4.74 -8.97 17.18
N ILE A 60 5.23 -7.75 16.95
CA ILE A 60 5.62 -7.31 15.60
C ILE A 60 6.79 -8.18 15.15
N ALA A 61 6.68 -8.76 13.95
CA ALA A 61 7.75 -9.49 13.29
C ALA A 61 8.30 -8.66 12.12
N LEU A 62 9.62 -8.72 11.94
CA LEU A 62 10.31 -8.14 10.81
C LEU A 62 11.21 -9.22 10.22
N THR A 63 11.06 -9.52 8.93
CA THR A 63 11.77 -10.62 8.27
C THR A 63 12.28 -10.16 6.91
N SER A 64 13.53 -10.48 6.58
CA SER A 64 14.03 -10.25 5.22
C SER A 64 13.32 -11.18 4.25
N ILE A 65 12.77 -10.60 3.18
CA ILE A 65 12.08 -11.33 2.10
C ILE A 65 12.77 -11.17 0.75
N ARG A 66 14.02 -10.67 0.74
CA ARG A 66 14.77 -10.41 -0.49
C ARG A 66 14.85 -11.64 -1.40
N SER A 67 15.07 -12.83 -0.83
CA SER A 67 15.14 -14.10 -1.60
C SER A 67 13.78 -14.65 -2.04
N TYR A 68 12.68 -13.99 -1.67
CA TYR A 68 11.31 -14.38 -2.00
C TYR A 68 10.76 -13.55 -3.16
N LEU A 69 11.37 -12.38 -3.41
CA LEU A 69 10.97 -11.43 -4.42
C LEU A 69 11.78 -11.62 -5.70
N ASN A 70 11.08 -11.54 -6.83
CA ASN A 70 11.67 -11.41 -8.16
C ASN A 70 11.67 -9.93 -8.57
N PRO A 71 12.60 -9.50 -9.44
CA PRO A 71 12.44 -8.24 -10.16
C PRO A 71 11.10 -8.19 -10.90
N GLY A 72 10.41 -7.04 -10.87
CA GLY A 72 9.11 -6.87 -11.51
C GLY A 72 7.94 -7.36 -10.64
N ARG A 73 6.95 -8.02 -11.25
CA ARG A 73 5.68 -8.39 -10.60
C ARG A 73 5.87 -9.58 -9.66
N ASN A 74 5.35 -9.45 -8.44
CA ASN A 74 5.32 -10.50 -7.42
C ASN A 74 3.88 -10.71 -6.92
N ASN A 75 3.48 -11.96 -6.76
CA ASN A 75 2.18 -12.30 -6.17
C ASN A 75 2.31 -12.44 -4.66
N ILE A 76 1.56 -11.65 -3.91
CA ILE A 76 1.50 -11.68 -2.45
C ILE A 76 0.13 -12.18 -2.06
N ARG A 77 0.06 -13.28 -1.32
CA ARG A 77 -1.19 -13.78 -0.74
C ARG A 77 -1.11 -13.79 0.78
N ILE A 78 -2.07 -13.15 1.41
CA ILE A 78 -2.15 -13.01 2.87
C ILE A 78 -3.33 -13.83 3.36
N TYR A 79 -3.05 -14.74 4.27
CA TYR A 79 -4.02 -15.54 4.99
C TYR A 79 -4.00 -15.15 6.45
N TRP A 80 -5.18 -15.05 7.08
CA TRP A 80 -5.27 -14.82 8.51
C TRP A 80 -6.33 -15.72 9.14
N ARG A 81 -6.10 -16.07 10.40
CA ARG A 81 -7.01 -16.84 11.22
C ARG A 81 -7.22 -16.12 12.55
N ASN A 82 -8.48 -15.95 12.92
CA ASN A 82 -8.87 -15.36 14.20
C ASN A 82 -8.29 -13.95 14.41
N LEU A 83 -8.73 -12.99 13.57
CA LEU A 83 -8.47 -11.56 13.67
C LEU A 83 -9.19 -10.99 14.89
N GLU A 84 -8.43 -10.56 15.90
CA GLU A 84 -8.94 -10.08 17.19
C GLU A 84 -8.67 -8.59 17.42
N ARG A 85 -7.64 -8.04 16.77
CA ARG A 85 -7.23 -6.63 16.92
C ARG A 85 -6.66 -6.08 15.62
N ALA A 86 -6.53 -4.76 15.54
CA ALA A 86 -5.91 -4.12 14.39
C ALA A 86 -4.40 -4.46 14.28
N GLY A 87 -3.91 -4.56 13.05
CA GLY A 87 -2.50 -4.71 12.70
C GLY A 87 -2.31 -4.54 11.18
N ASP A 88 -1.19 -5.02 10.65
CA ASP A 88 -0.84 -4.78 9.24
C ASP A 88 0.17 -5.81 8.73
N VAL A 89 0.19 -5.98 7.40
CA VAL A 89 1.30 -6.59 6.67
C VAL A 89 1.87 -5.52 5.73
N SER A 90 3.16 -5.24 5.87
CA SER A 90 3.84 -4.24 5.05
C SER A 90 5.11 -4.80 4.41
N ILE A 91 5.40 -4.41 3.17
CA ILE A 91 6.69 -4.66 2.52
C ILE A 91 7.43 -3.33 2.39
N LEU A 92 8.62 -3.30 2.98
CA LEU A 92 9.48 -2.14 3.06
C LEU A 92 10.72 -2.37 2.21
N ARG A 93 11.16 -1.33 1.51
CA ARG A 93 12.45 -1.30 0.81
C ARG A 93 13.38 -0.32 1.53
N ALA A 94 14.56 -0.79 1.92
CA ALA A 94 15.65 0.08 2.34
C ALA A 94 16.43 0.53 1.10
N SER A 95 16.59 1.84 0.93
CA SER A 95 17.41 2.44 -0.12
C SER A 95 18.42 3.42 0.49
N SER A 96 19.40 3.83 -0.30
CA SER A 96 20.35 4.89 0.07
C SER A 96 19.68 6.23 0.38
N VAL A 97 18.50 6.47 -0.20
CA VAL A 97 17.72 7.71 -0.02
C VAL A 97 16.66 7.62 1.09
N GLY A 98 16.46 6.45 1.71
CA GLY A 98 15.54 6.29 2.84
C GLY A 98 14.84 4.94 2.90
N ARG A 99 13.65 4.92 3.50
CA ARG A 99 12.77 3.75 3.54
C ARG A 99 11.53 4.03 2.72
N GLU A 100 11.12 3.06 1.94
CA GLU A 100 9.93 3.13 1.10
C GLU A 100 8.95 2.03 1.47
N VAL A 101 7.66 2.35 1.47
CA VAL A 101 6.60 1.39 1.74
C VAL A 101 6.02 0.94 0.40
N LEU A 102 6.50 -0.19 -0.12
CA LEU A 102 6.05 -0.70 -1.41
C LEU A 102 4.65 -1.30 -1.36
N PHE A 103 4.25 -1.76 -0.17
CA PHE A 103 2.96 -2.39 0.06
C PHE A 103 2.59 -2.24 1.53
N HIS A 104 1.32 -1.93 1.79
CA HIS A 104 0.75 -1.88 3.12
C HIS A 104 -0.69 -2.37 3.09
N TYR A 105 -0.97 -3.44 3.82
CA TYR A 105 -2.32 -3.96 3.99
C TYR A 105 -2.74 -3.90 5.46
N PRO A 106 -3.69 -3.02 5.82
CA PRO A 106 -4.22 -2.97 7.17
C PRO A 106 -5.15 -4.18 7.41
N LEU A 107 -4.98 -4.84 8.55
CA LEU A 107 -5.84 -5.89 9.07
C LEU A 107 -6.60 -5.33 10.27
N ALA A 108 -7.90 -5.06 10.14
CA ALA A 108 -8.70 -4.41 11.17
C ALA A 108 -10.03 -5.17 11.42
N PRO A 109 -10.33 -5.54 12.68
CA PRO A 109 -11.65 -6.04 13.04
C PRO A 109 -12.74 -5.04 12.62
N GLY A 110 -13.83 -5.54 12.05
CA GLY A 110 -14.95 -4.72 11.55
C GLY A 110 -14.83 -4.32 10.07
N VAL A 111 -13.65 -4.44 9.47
CA VAL A 111 -13.46 -4.28 8.01
C VAL A 111 -13.29 -5.65 7.34
N GLN A 112 -12.42 -6.50 7.90
CA GLN A 112 -12.19 -7.85 7.40
C GLN A 112 -12.93 -8.92 8.22
N PRO A 113 -13.25 -10.08 7.61
CA PRO A 113 -13.76 -11.23 8.36
C PRO A 113 -12.73 -11.72 9.38
N ARG A 114 -13.20 -12.46 10.40
CA ARG A 114 -12.35 -13.02 11.46
C ARG A 114 -11.26 -13.96 10.90
N SER A 115 -11.53 -14.65 9.80
CA SER A 115 -10.54 -15.44 9.05
C SER A 115 -10.75 -15.20 7.56
N GLY A 116 -9.67 -15.19 6.79
CA GLY A 116 -9.78 -14.90 5.37
C GLY A 116 -8.47 -15.04 4.61
N THR A 117 -8.56 -14.79 3.30
CA THR A 117 -7.43 -14.76 2.39
C THR A 117 -7.62 -13.61 1.40
N THR A 118 -6.53 -12.99 0.98
CA THR A 118 -6.50 -11.99 -0.08
C THR A 118 -5.22 -12.10 -0.89
N ALA A 119 -5.22 -11.65 -2.15
CA ALA A 119 -4.07 -11.66 -3.03
C ALA A 119 -3.83 -10.27 -3.64
N PHE A 120 -2.57 -9.94 -3.84
CA PHE A 120 -2.12 -8.65 -4.36
C PHE A 120 -0.92 -8.85 -5.28
N THR A 121 -0.75 -7.91 -6.21
CA THR A 121 0.46 -7.75 -7.01
C THR A 121 1.33 -6.66 -6.37
N VAL A 122 2.57 -6.99 -6.04
CA VAL A 122 3.58 -6.00 -5.64
C VAL A 122 4.66 -5.96 -6.70
N VAL A 123 5.01 -4.76 -7.18
CA VAL A 123 6.03 -4.58 -8.21
C VAL A 123 7.33 -4.12 -7.57
N VAL A 124 8.39 -4.88 -7.77
CA VAL A 124 9.74 -4.60 -7.27
C VAL A 124 10.58 -4.02 -8.39
N ASP A 125 10.86 -2.74 -8.26
CA ASP A 125 11.73 -2.01 -9.16
C ASP A 125 13.22 -2.34 -8.93
N PRO A 126 14.04 -2.50 -10.00
CA PRO A 126 15.49 -2.48 -9.83
C PRO A 126 15.90 -1.17 -9.14
N GLN A 127 16.83 -1.24 -8.18
CA GLN A 127 17.27 -0.03 -7.45
C GLN A 127 17.76 1.03 -8.43
N GLN A 128 17.27 2.26 -8.28
CA GLN A 128 17.71 3.39 -9.10
C GLN A 128 18.84 4.14 -8.41
N THR A 129 19.78 4.61 -9.22
CA THR A 129 20.89 5.49 -8.83
C THR A 129 20.65 6.96 -9.16
N ASP A 130 19.63 7.31 -9.96
CA ASP A 130 19.51 8.65 -10.54
C ASP A 130 18.18 9.40 -10.31
N ALA A 131 18.34 10.72 -10.27
CA ALA A 131 17.57 11.77 -9.58
C ALA A 131 16.24 12.22 -10.21
N GLN A 132 15.51 11.38 -10.95
CA GLN A 132 14.16 11.76 -11.38
C GLN A 132 13.19 11.69 -10.19
N ARG A 133 12.79 12.85 -9.67
CA ARG A 133 11.98 12.96 -8.45
C ARG A 133 10.48 12.87 -8.77
N GLY A 134 10.02 11.69 -9.15
CA GLY A 134 8.60 11.35 -9.20
C GLY A 134 8.19 10.64 -7.92
N ARG A 135 7.11 11.08 -7.28
CA ARG A 135 6.57 10.42 -6.08
C ARG A 135 5.08 10.17 -6.23
N MET A 136 4.65 8.97 -5.88
CA MET A 136 3.25 8.62 -5.75
C MET A 136 2.93 8.37 -4.27
N ASN A 137 1.93 9.08 -3.77
CA ASN A 137 1.36 8.85 -2.44
C ASN A 137 -0.02 8.26 -2.62
N VAL A 138 -0.23 7.06 -2.09
CA VAL A 138 -1.56 6.44 -2.02
C VAL A 138 -1.97 6.39 -0.56
N ASN A 139 -3.20 6.77 -0.27
CA ASN A 139 -3.78 6.68 1.07
C ASN A 139 -5.17 6.07 0.98
N MET A 140 -5.23 4.74 0.97
CA MET A 140 -6.49 3.99 1.01
C MET A 140 -6.87 3.64 2.45
N THR A 141 -8.13 3.89 2.80
CA THR A 141 -8.75 3.51 4.08
C THR A 141 -9.78 2.39 3.91
N GLY A 142 -10.19 2.11 2.67
CA GLY A 142 -11.07 0.99 2.31
C GLY A 142 -10.86 0.57 0.85
N GLY A 143 -11.17 -0.69 0.54
CA GLY A 143 -10.90 -1.28 -0.77
C GLY A 143 -9.42 -1.24 -1.15
N PHE A 144 -9.12 -1.40 -2.43
CA PHE A 144 -7.78 -1.20 -2.98
C PHE A 144 -7.87 -0.81 -4.45
N LEU A 145 -6.76 -0.33 -4.99
CA LEU A 145 -6.62 0.02 -6.39
C LEU A 145 -5.37 -0.59 -7.00
N SER A 146 -5.39 -0.80 -8.32
CA SER A 146 -4.23 -1.16 -9.13
C SER A 146 -3.85 0.03 -10.01
N VAL A 147 -2.57 0.38 -10.03
CA VAL A 147 -2.08 1.58 -10.76
C VAL A 147 -1.24 1.16 -11.95
N THR A 148 -1.47 1.82 -13.09
CA THR A 148 -0.60 1.78 -14.25
C THR A 148 -0.20 3.21 -14.63
N ILE A 149 1.08 3.49 -14.89
CA ILE A 149 1.56 4.78 -15.42
C ILE A 149 2.31 4.53 -16.72
N ASN A 150 1.92 5.23 -17.79
CA ASN A 150 2.49 5.11 -19.13
C ASN A 150 2.61 3.63 -19.57
N GLY A 151 1.56 2.84 -19.31
CA GLY A 151 1.50 1.41 -19.64
C GLY A 151 2.20 0.46 -18.65
N ASN A 152 3.01 0.98 -17.72
CA ASN A 152 3.72 0.17 -16.73
C ASN A 152 2.85 -0.09 -15.51
N ASN A 153 2.71 -1.35 -15.09
CA ASN A 153 1.96 -1.72 -13.88
C ASN A 153 2.82 -1.45 -12.63
N LEU A 154 2.27 -0.71 -11.67
CA LEU A 154 2.94 -0.35 -10.41
C LEU A 154 2.47 -1.21 -9.22
N GLY A 155 1.51 -2.11 -9.41
CA GLY A 155 0.99 -3.01 -8.39
C GLY A 155 -0.31 -2.54 -7.76
N ASP A 156 -0.67 -3.22 -6.66
CA ASP A 156 -1.91 -3.03 -5.93
C ASP A 156 -1.67 -2.32 -4.60
N TYR A 157 -2.58 -1.42 -4.26
CA TYR A 157 -2.44 -0.47 -3.14
C TYR A 157 -3.68 -0.53 -2.23
N PRO A 158 -3.68 -1.41 -1.21
CA PRO A 158 -4.81 -1.56 -0.30
C PRO A 158 -4.69 -0.71 0.98
N GLY A 159 -3.74 0.23 1.02
CA GLY A 159 -3.46 1.04 2.20
C GLY A 159 -2.61 2.27 1.89
N THR A 160 -1.92 2.79 2.89
CA THR A 160 -1.03 3.95 2.74
C THR A 160 0.36 3.53 2.25
N THR A 161 0.80 4.09 1.13
CA THR A 161 2.13 3.84 0.56
C THR A 161 2.71 5.13 -0.02
N GLU A 162 4.02 5.26 0.07
CA GLU A 162 4.79 6.27 -0.65
C GLU A 162 5.77 5.53 -1.55
N ARG A 163 5.75 5.84 -2.84
CA ARG A 163 6.55 5.14 -3.86
C ARG A 163 7.29 6.12 -4.76
N ASP A 164 8.54 5.80 -5.08
CA ASP A 164 9.26 6.47 -6.17
C ASP A 164 8.74 5.98 -7.52
N ILE A 165 8.29 6.91 -8.35
CA ILE A 165 7.76 6.63 -9.69
C ILE A 165 8.50 7.38 -10.79
N GLY A 166 9.65 8.00 -10.49
CA GLY A 166 10.39 8.85 -11.42
C GLY A 166 10.63 8.20 -12.78
N ARG A 167 11.04 6.92 -12.80
CA ARG A 167 11.28 6.14 -14.02
C ARG A 167 10.05 5.91 -14.92
N TYR A 168 8.87 6.03 -14.35
CA TYR A 168 7.61 5.81 -15.07
C TYR A 168 7.08 7.09 -15.68
N LEU A 169 7.69 8.23 -15.36
CA LEU A 169 7.28 9.55 -15.79
C LEU A 169 8.18 10.03 -16.93
N GLN A 170 7.58 10.79 -17.85
CA GLN A 170 8.27 11.48 -18.92
C GLN A 170 7.90 12.96 -18.89
N ARG A 171 8.75 13.82 -19.47
CA ARG A 171 8.38 15.23 -19.71
C ARG A 171 7.21 15.30 -20.68
N GLY A 172 6.36 16.30 -20.51
CA GLY A 172 5.13 16.46 -21.29
C GLY A 172 4.04 15.50 -20.81
N GLN A 173 3.31 14.91 -21.76
CA GLN A 173 2.10 14.15 -21.48
C GLN A 173 2.40 12.76 -20.88
N ASN A 174 1.69 12.45 -19.80
CA ASN A 174 1.67 11.16 -19.14
C ASN A 174 0.24 10.65 -19.02
N THR A 175 0.09 9.33 -18.92
CA THR A 175 -1.20 8.67 -18.69
C THR A 175 -1.13 7.84 -17.42
N ILE A 176 -2.14 7.97 -16.57
CA ILE A 176 -2.34 7.11 -15.40
C ILE A 176 -3.68 6.38 -15.53
N ARG A 177 -3.65 5.07 -15.32
CA ARG A 177 -4.85 4.22 -15.23
C ARG A 177 -4.97 3.67 -13.82
N ILE A 178 -6.15 3.84 -13.25
CA ILE A 178 -6.51 3.39 -11.91
C ILE A 178 -7.66 2.41 -12.06
N ALA A 179 -7.45 1.17 -11.64
CA ALA A 179 -8.47 0.13 -11.64
C ALA A 179 -8.79 -0.30 -10.21
N TRP A 180 -10.03 -0.69 -9.94
CA TRP A 180 -10.47 -1.21 -8.65
C TRP A 180 -11.41 -2.39 -8.84
N SER A 181 -11.46 -3.28 -7.85
CA SER A 181 -12.27 -4.50 -7.90
C SER A 181 -12.75 -4.91 -6.52
N LYS A 182 -13.91 -5.59 -6.50
CA LYS A 182 -14.50 -6.24 -5.32
C LYS A 182 -13.83 -7.55 -4.93
N GLU A 183 -12.97 -8.08 -5.80
CA GLU A 183 -12.41 -9.43 -5.67
C GLU A 183 -11.68 -9.65 -4.34
N TYR A 184 -11.34 -8.59 -3.61
CA TYR A 184 -10.47 -8.65 -2.42
C TYR A 184 -11.02 -7.87 -1.22
N GLY A 185 -12.28 -7.43 -1.27
CA GLY A 185 -12.98 -6.73 -0.19
C GLY A 185 -14.40 -6.34 -0.59
N VAL A 186 -15.35 -6.42 0.35
CA VAL A 186 -16.77 -6.08 0.14
C VAL A 186 -17.03 -4.57 0.08
N SER A 187 -15.99 -3.74 0.05
CA SER A 187 -16.08 -2.29 0.14
C SER A 187 -15.59 -1.59 -1.13
N LEU A 188 -16.25 -0.48 -1.47
CA LEU A 188 -15.72 0.47 -2.45
C LEU A 188 -14.32 0.96 -2.02
N PRO A 189 -13.44 1.30 -2.98
CA PRO A 189 -12.22 2.02 -2.64
C PRO A 189 -12.58 3.34 -1.97
N VAL A 190 -11.89 3.66 -0.87
CA VAL A 190 -12.02 4.94 -0.15
C VAL A 190 -10.63 5.48 0.11
N GLY A 191 -10.33 6.66 -0.42
CA GLY A 191 -9.03 7.28 -0.22
C GLY A 191 -8.61 8.23 -1.34
N THR A 192 -7.30 8.47 -1.40
CA THR A 192 -6.69 9.36 -2.39
C THR A 192 -5.42 8.78 -3.01
N LEU A 193 -5.13 9.19 -4.24
CA LEU A 193 -3.86 8.97 -4.92
C LEU A 193 -3.34 10.33 -5.40
N VAL A 194 -2.08 10.63 -5.11
CA VAL A 194 -1.42 11.88 -5.52
C VAL A 194 -0.10 11.56 -6.20
N VAL A 195 0.14 12.15 -7.36
CA VAL A 195 1.44 12.14 -8.03
C VAL A 195 2.08 13.51 -7.91
N SER A 196 3.34 13.53 -7.50
CA SER A 196 4.15 14.74 -7.36
C SER A 196 5.45 14.60 -8.14
N TYR A 197 5.95 15.71 -8.68
CA TYR A 197 7.17 15.76 -9.47
C TYR A 197 8.01 17.00 -9.14
N GLY A 198 9.34 16.88 -9.28
CA GLY A 198 10.28 18.00 -9.25
C GLY A 198 11.01 18.21 -7.92
N THR A 199 11.69 19.36 -7.82
CA THR A 199 12.39 19.82 -6.60
C THR A 199 12.11 21.30 -6.36
N PRO A 200 11.34 21.67 -5.33
CA PRO A 200 10.59 20.78 -4.42
C PRO A 200 9.52 19.97 -5.17
N LEU A 201 9.07 18.86 -4.57
CA LEU A 201 7.97 18.07 -5.12
C LEU A 201 6.70 18.92 -5.20
N ARG A 202 6.10 19.00 -6.38
CA ARG A 202 4.80 19.66 -6.63
C ARG A 202 3.79 18.65 -7.12
N GLU A 203 2.54 18.77 -6.68
CA GLU A 203 1.44 17.95 -7.17
C GLU A 203 1.19 18.23 -8.65
N VAL A 204 1.15 17.16 -9.45
CA VAL A 204 0.84 17.22 -10.89
C VAL A 204 -0.43 16.42 -11.22
N PHE A 205 -0.86 15.55 -10.33
CA PHE A 205 -2.10 14.78 -10.48
C PHE A 205 -2.65 14.36 -9.12
N ARG A 206 -3.98 14.37 -8.99
CA ARG A 206 -4.71 13.89 -7.83
C ARG A 206 -5.97 13.17 -8.28
N TRP A 207 -6.23 12.04 -7.62
CA TRP A 207 -7.44 11.27 -7.76
C TRP A 207 -8.04 10.99 -6.38
N ASN A 208 -9.36 11.18 -6.26
CA ASN A 208 -10.13 10.92 -5.05
C ASN A 208 -11.25 9.92 -5.37
N THR A 209 -11.64 9.12 -4.38
CA THR A 209 -12.66 8.08 -4.55
C THR A 209 -14.11 8.59 -4.51
N ASP A 210 -14.33 9.89 -4.34
CA ASP A 210 -15.65 10.49 -4.05
C ASP A 210 -16.73 10.18 -5.11
N LEU A 211 -16.33 9.90 -6.34
CA LEU A 211 -17.23 9.64 -7.47
C LEU A 211 -17.42 8.14 -7.77
N ILE A 212 -16.84 7.25 -6.95
CA ILE A 212 -16.91 5.80 -7.18
C ILE A 212 -18.17 5.25 -6.54
N SER A 213 -19.10 4.80 -7.38
CA SER A 213 -20.37 4.19 -6.96
C SER A 213 -20.45 2.69 -7.25
N ARG A 214 -19.44 2.12 -7.93
CA ARG A 214 -19.42 0.71 -8.35
C ARG A 214 -18.26 -0.02 -7.69
N LEU A 215 -18.51 -1.26 -7.29
CA LEU A 215 -17.52 -2.11 -6.63
C LEU A 215 -16.35 -2.53 -7.54
N GLN A 216 -16.47 -2.33 -8.85
CA GLN A 216 -15.39 -2.56 -9.81
C GLN A 216 -15.46 -1.52 -10.93
N GLY A 217 -14.31 -1.19 -11.49
CA GLY A 217 -14.20 -0.25 -12.59
C GLY A 217 -12.76 0.17 -12.83
N GLU A 218 -12.59 1.02 -13.83
CA GLU A 218 -11.32 1.67 -14.12
C GLU A 218 -11.56 3.10 -14.62
N GLN A 219 -10.56 3.94 -14.43
CA GLN A 219 -10.48 5.29 -14.97
C GLN A 219 -9.07 5.55 -15.51
N THR A 220 -9.00 6.25 -16.62
CA THR A 220 -7.75 6.67 -17.26
C THR A 220 -7.72 8.17 -17.35
N PHE A 221 -6.62 8.78 -16.91
CA PHE A 221 -6.41 10.22 -16.91
C PHE A 221 -5.10 10.56 -17.60
N ASN A 222 -5.06 11.74 -18.21
CA ASN A 222 -3.84 12.34 -18.69
C ASN A 222 -3.41 13.46 -17.73
N PHE A 223 -2.10 13.61 -17.55
CA PHE A 223 -1.51 14.72 -16.79
C PHE A 223 -0.17 15.11 -17.41
N GLU A 224 0.29 16.33 -17.13
CA GLU A 224 1.48 16.89 -17.74
C GLU A 224 2.58 17.13 -16.72
N ILE A 225 3.82 16.87 -17.13
CA ILE A 225 5.02 17.17 -16.36
C ILE A 225 5.83 18.23 -17.11
N PRO A 226 6.21 19.34 -16.45
CA PRO A 226 7.00 20.40 -17.07
C PRO A 226 8.44 19.98 -17.42
#